data_AF-A0A7C5K117-F1
#
_entry.id   AF-A0A7C5K117-F1
#
_cell.length_a   1.000
_cell.length_b   1.000
_cell.length_c   1.000
_cell.angle_alpha   90.00
_cell.angle_beta   90.00
_cell.angle_gamma   90.00
#
_symmetry.space_group_name_H-M   'P 1'
#
loop_
_entity.id
_entity.type
_entity.pdbx_description
1 polymer ?
#
loop_
_entity_poly.entity_id
_entity_poly.type
_entity_poly.pdbx_seq_one_letter_code
_entity_poly.pdbx_strand_id
1 'polypeptide(L)'
;MGNAVAEEISLRGKFNIEPGRYLAIIERKAAIAEMTARIGGIIGNGSAKEIEALGEYGRVLGTLGNIRHEFVDVFEREELENRVKNECLPLPILYAFQNKAVKRKIIPILKEGTLTRENTFEIAQTVMTTKQVQELKVLMTQLANRAMN
;
A
#
# COMPACT_ATOMS: atom_id res chain seq x y z
N MET A 1 11.16 -10.30 -5.17
CA MET A 1 9.80 -10.49 -4.63
C MET A 1 9.77 -11.36 -3.37
N GLY A 2 10.33 -12.59 -3.38
CA GLY A 2 10.27 -13.52 -2.23
C GLY A 2 10.68 -12.93 -0.88
N ASN A 3 11.80 -12.19 -0.82
CA ASN A 3 12.25 -11.54 0.43
C ASN A 3 11.30 -10.44 0.92
N ALA A 4 10.62 -9.71 0.02
CA ALA A 4 9.68 -8.66 0.41
C ALA A 4 8.40 -9.25 1.02
N VAL A 5 7.89 -10.35 0.45
CA VAL A 5 6.73 -11.09 1.00
C VAL A 5 7.07 -11.70 2.36
N ALA A 6 8.26 -12.29 2.51
CA ALA A 6 8.71 -12.80 3.80
C ALA A 6 8.81 -11.69 4.87
N GLU A 7 9.30 -10.51 4.48
CA GLU A 7 9.35 -9.36 5.38
C GLU A 7 7.96 -8.85 5.77
N GLU A 8 7.02 -8.78 4.82
CA GLU A 8 5.62 -8.42 5.07
C GLU A 8 4.96 -9.37 6.08
N ILE A 9 5.18 -10.69 5.93
CA ILE A 9 4.67 -11.70 6.87
C ILE A 9 5.21 -11.43 8.28
N SER A 10 6.46 -10.99 8.41
CA SER A 10 7.05 -10.64 9.71
C SER A 10 6.35 -9.45 10.40
N LEU A 11 5.54 -8.68 9.68
CA LEU A 11 4.77 -7.55 10.21
C LEU A 11 3.37 -7.93 10.69
N ARG A 12 2.94 -9.19 10.49
CA ARG A 12 1.63 -9.71 10.89
C ARG A 12 1.27 -9.36 12.34
N GLY A 13 0.07 -8.81 12.53
CA GLY A 13 -0.48 -8.49 13.85
C GLY A 13 0.21 -7.34 14.59
N LYS A 14 1.18 -6.65 13.99
CA LYS A 14 1.87 -5.51 14.61
C LYS A 14 1.12 -4.21 14.32
N PHE A 15 0.80 -3.47 15.38
CA PHE A 15 0.15 -2.15 15.31
C PHE A 15 1.14 -0.98 15.39
N ASN A 16 2.44 -1.27 15.56
CA ASN A 16 3.49 -0.27 15.66
C ASN A 16 4.55 -0.52 14.60
N ILE A 17 4.19 -0.18 13.37
CA ILE A 17 5.04 -0.30 12.19
C ILE A 17 5.29 1.12 11.69
N GLU A 18 6.55 1.42 11.37
CA GLU A 18 6.92 2.67 10.71
C GLU A 18 6.40 2.63 9.26
N PRO A 19 5.59 3.59 8.81
CA PRO A 19 4.93 3.50 7.49
C PRO A 19 5.91 3.46 6.32
N GLY A 20 7.04 4.16 6.39
CA GLY A 20 8.10 4.14 5.38
C GLY A 20 8.70 2.75 5.18
N ARG A 21 8.89 1.98 6.26
CA ARG A 21 9.33 0.58 6.21
C ARG A 21 8.36 -0.27 5.41
N TYR A 22 7.06 -0.12 5.65
CA TYR A 22 6.07 -0.92 4.92
C TYR A 22 5.92 -0.45 3.46
N LEU A 23 6.01 0.86 3.22
CA LEU A 23 6.07 1.41 1.86
C LEU A 23 7.25 0.83 1.05
N ALA A 24 8.44 0.71 1.65
CA ALA A 24 9.60 0.10 0.99
C ALA A 24 9.41 -1.39 0.65
N ILE A 25 8.55 -2.11 1.40
CA ILE A 25 8.15 -3.48 1.06
C ILE A 25 7.21 -3.46 -0.16
N ILE A 26 6.22 -2.58 -0.15
CA ILE A 26 5.25 -2.39 -1.25
C ILE A 26 5.97 -2.04 -2.57
N GLU A 27 6.94 -1.14 -2.53
CA GLU A 27 7.76 -0.76 -3.69
C GLU A 27 8.57 -1.95 -4.23
N ARG A 28 9.18 -2.75 -3.36
CA ARG A 28 9.91 -3.96 -3.79
C ARG A 28 9.00 -5.05 -4.36
N LYS A 29 7.72 -5.09 -3.97
CA LYS A 29 6.72 -5.99 -4.58
C LYS A 29 6.42 -5.59 -6.03
N ALA A 30 6.61 -4.32 -6.42
CA ALA A 30 6.40 -3.84 -7.79
C ALA A 30 7.45 -4.32 -8.81
N ALA A 31 8.52 -4.99 -8.37
CA ALA A 31 9.56 -5.52 -9.25
C ALA A 31 9.03 -6.51 -10.32
N ILE A 32 7.91 -7.20 -10.05
CA ILE A 32 7.27 -8.05 -11.07
C ILE A 32 6.68 -7.20 -12.20
N ALA A 33 5.99 -6.12 -11.89
CA ALA A 33 5.39 -5.25 -12.90
C ALA A 33 6.46 -4.60 -13.78
N GLU A 34 7.59 -4.17 -13.18
CA GLU A 34 8.77 -3.73 -13.92
C GLU A 34 9.29 -4.80 -14.89
N MET A 35 9.51 -6.02 -14.38
CA MET A 35 10.05 -7.12 -15.18
C MET A 35 9.13 -7.48 -16.35
N THR A 36 7.82 -7.56 -16.10
CA THR A 36 6.82 -7.84 -17.14
C THR A 36 6.83 -6.77 -18.22
N ALA A 37 6.91 -5.49 -17.85
CA ALA A 37 6.96 -4.40 -18.82
C ALA A 37 8.24 -4.45 -19.69
N ARG A 38 9.40 -4.74 -19.07
CA ARG A 38 10.67 -4.94 -19.80
C ARG A 38 10.59 -6.10 -20.78
N ILE A 39 10.04 -7.25 -20.34
CA ILE A 39 9.87 -8.43 -21.20
C ILE A 39 8.95 -8.11 -22.39
N GLY A 40 7.87 -7.36 -22.16
CA GLY A 40 6.99 -6.87 -23.22
C GLY A 40 7.75 -6.01 -24.24
N GLY A 41 8.59 -5.09 -23.77
CA GLY A 41 9.46 -4.29 -24.63
C GLY A 41 10.45 -5.15 -25.45
N ILE A 42 11.07 -6.15 -24.82
CA ILE A 42 12.00 -7.07 -25.50
C ILE A 42 11.30 -7.88 -26.59
N ILE A 43 10.14 -8.49 -26.27
CA ILE A 43 9.36 -9.27 -27.23
C ILE A 43 8.86 -8.38 -28.39
N GLY A 44 8.56 -7.12 -28.10
CA GLY A 44 8.19 -6.11 -29.10
C GLY A 44 9.36 -5.56 -29.92
N ASN A 45 10.59 -6.08 -29.76
CA ASN A 45 11.81 -5.55 -30.38
C ASN A 45 12.05 -4.06 -30.11
N GLY A 46 11.65 -3.58 -28.93
CA GLY A 46 11.94 -2.22 -28.49
C GLY A 46 13.44 -1.97 -28.35
N SER A 47 13.85 -0.72 -28.57
CA SER A 47 15.21 -0.28 -28.28
C SER A 47 15.53 -0.38 -26.79
N ALA A 48 16.82 -0.39 -26.43
CA ALA A 48 17.24 -0.40 -25.02
C ALA A 48 16.61 0.76 -24.21
N LYS A 49 16.44 1.94 -24.83
CA LYS A 49 15.79 3.10 -24.21
C LYS A 49 14.30 2.86 -23.96
N GLU A 50 13.58 2.28 -24.91
CA GLU A 50 12.16 1.97 -24.76
C GLU A 50 11.94 0.86 -23.71
N ILE A 51 12.80 -0.16 -23.69
CA ILE A 51 12.74 -1.23 -22.68
C ILE A 51 12.97 -0.65 -21.27
N GLU A 52 13.91 0.27 -21.11
CA GLU A 52 14.16 0.93 -19.82
C GLU A 52 12.95 1.78 -19.40
N ALA A 53 12.45 2.63 -20.29
CA ALA A 53 11.28 3.47 -20.03
C ALA A 53 10.05 2.62 -19.65
N LEU A 54 9.81 1.50 -20.33
CA LEU A 54 8.75 0.55 -19.99
C LEU A 54 8.98 -0.08 -18.61
N GLY A 55 10.22 -0.44 -18.28
CA GLY A 55 10.57 -0.95 -16.95
C GLY A 55 10.26 0.05 -15.84
N GLU A 56 10.68 1.30 -16.00
CA GLU A 56 10.41 2.38 -15.05
C GLU A 56 8.91 2.63 -14.90
N TYR A 57 8.18 2.69 -16.02
CA TYR A 57 6.72 2.81 -16.02
C TYR A 57 6.06 1.64 -15.27
N GLY A 58 6.47 0.40 -15.56
CA GLY A 58 5.97 -0.81 -14.90
C GLY A 58 6.20 -0.80 -13.39
N ARG A 59 7.38 -0.35 -12.94
CA ARG A 59 7.70 -0.21 -11.51
C ARG A 59 6.79 0.78 -10.80
N VAL A 60 6.59 1.96 -11.40
CA VAL A 60 5.72 3.00 -10.81
C VAL A 60 4.27 2.52 -10.80
N LEU A 61 3.77 1.98 -11.91
CA LEU A 61 2.41 1.47 -12.00
C LEU A 61 2.15 0.35 -10.99
N GLY A 62 3.09 -0.58 -10.83
CA GLY A 62 3.00 -1.65 -9.83
C GLY A 62 2.96 -1.10 -8.40
N THR A 63 3.76 -0.09 -8.10
CA THR A 63 3.77 0.57 -6.79
C THR A 63 2.44 1.27 -6.50
N LEU A 64 1.95 2.07 -7.46
CA LEU A 64 0.66 2.75 -7.36
C LEU A 64 -0.50 1.77 -7.22
N GLY A 65 -0.48 0.68 -7.98
CA GLY A 65 -1.46 -0.40 -7.92
C GLY A 65 -1.50 -1.05 -6.54
N ASN A 66 -0.33 -1.37 -5.98
CA ASN A 66 -0.22 -1.92 -4.63
C ASN A 66 -0.74 -0.93 -3.57
N ILE A 67 -0.30 0.34 -3.61
CA ILE A 67 -0.79 1.36 -2.65
C ILE A 67 -2.31 1.54 -2.77
N ARG A 68 -2.85 1.59 -4.00
CA ARG A 68 -4.31 1.67 -4.22
C ARG A 68 -5.04 0.49 -3.58
N HIS A 69 -4.50 -0.72 -3.70
CA HIS A 69 -5.10 -1.89 -3.06
C HIS A 69 -5.16 -1.75 -1.54
N GLU A 70 -4.09 -1.22 -0.92
CA GLU A 70 -4.09 -0.91 0.53
C GLU A 70 -5.18 0.11 0.93
N PHE A 71 -5.60 1.01 0.04
CA PHE A 71 -6.76 1.86 0.30
C PHE A 71 -8.06 1.07 0.24
N VAL A 72 -8.24 0.20 -0.76
CA VAL A 72 -9.43 -0.65 -0.91
C VAL A 72 -9.64 -1.52 0.33
N ASP A 73 -8.57 -2.12 0.85
CA ASP A 73 -8.61 -2.96 2.06
C ASP A 73 -9.11 -2.23 3.30
N VAL A 74 -9.03 -0.89 3.35
CA VAL A 74 -9.58 -0.10 4.46
C VAL A 74 -11.10 0.07 4.36
N PHE A 75 -11.65 0.08 3.15
CA PHE A 75 -13.08 0.26 2.92
C PHE A 75 -13.86 -1.07 2.94
N GLU A 76 -13.21 -2.16 2.55
CA GLU A 76 -13.83 -3.49 2.50
C GLU A 76 -13.70 -4.19 3.85
N ARG A 77 -14.83 -4.39 4.54
CA ARG A 77 -14.88 -4.97 5.89
C ARG A 77 -14.13 -6.30 6.00
N GLU A 78 -14.37 -7.22 5.06
CA GLU A 78 -13.79 -8.57 5.10
C GLU A 78 -12.28 -8.53 4.88
N GLU A 79 -11.82 -7.67 3.97
CA GLU A 79 -10.40 -7.44 3.76
C GLU A 79 -9.78 -6.82 5.01
N LEU A 80 -10.35 -5.74 5.57
CA LEU A 80 -9.82 -5.10 6.77
C LEU A 80 -9.73 -6.09 7.95
N GLU A 81 -10.76 -6.90 8.17
CA GLU A 81 -10.73 -7.96 9.18
C GLU A 81 -9.62 -8.97 8.94
N ASN A 82 -9.45 -9.44 7.70
CA ASN A 82 -8.38 -10.36 7.35
C ASN A 82 -6.99 -9.71 7.56
N ARG A 83 -6.81 -8.45 7.13
CA ARG A 83 -5.56 -7.70 7.30
C ARG A 83 -5.19 -7.57 8.77
N VAL A 84 -6.15 -7.32 9.65
CA VAL A 84 -5.94 -7.25 11.11
C VAL A 84 -5.56 -8.60 11.72
N LYS A 85 -6.26 -9.68 11.33
CA LYS A 85 -6.10 -11.01 11.94
C LYS A 85 -4.86 -11.73 11.43
N ASN A 86 -4.62 -11.65 10.13
CA ASN A 86 -3.74 -12.57 9.40
C ASN A 86 -2.60 -11.86 8.69
N GLU A 87 -2.51 -10.53 8.68
CA GLU A 87 -1.53 -9.82 7.85
C GLU A 87 -1.01 -8.52 8.51
N CYS A 88 -0.28 -7.73 7.72
CA CYS A 88 0.07 -6.36 8.07
C CYS A 88 -1.17 -5.47 8.01
N LEU A 89 -1.22 -4.40 8.83
CA LEU A 89 -2.26 -3.39 8.66
C LEU A 89 -2.09 -2.63 7.35
N PRO A 90 -3.19 -2.21 6.70
CA PRO A 90 -3.14 -1.43 5.49
C PRO A 90 -2.30 -0.16 5.62
N LEU A 91 -1.53 0.16 4.58
CA LEU A 91 -0.63 1.32 4.58
C LEU A 91 -1.31 2.65 5.01
N PRO A 92 -2.54 3.00 4.56
CA PRO A 92 -3.21 4.23 5.01
C PRO A 92 -3.46 4.26 6.53
N ILE A 93 -3.78 3.12 7.14
CA ILE A 93 -3.95 3.03 8.60
C ILE A 93 -2.61 3.29 9.30
N LEU A 94 -1.50 2.74 8.81
CA LEU A 94 -0.17 3.00 9.36
C LEU A 94 0.20 4.48 9.29
N TYR A 95 -0.09 5.15 8.16
CA TYR A 95 0.09 6.60 8.03
C TYR A 95 -0.77 7.38 9.04
N ALA A 96 -2.05 7.04 9.16
CA ALA A 96 -2.94 7.66 10.13
C ALA A 96 -2.49 7.44 11.59
N PHE A 97 -1.85 6.31 11.90
CA PHE A 97 -1.34 5.99 13.24
C PHE A 97 -0.15 6.83 13.70
N GLN A 98 0.49 7.59 12.80
CA GLN A 98 1.45 8.62 13.19
C GLN A 98 0.75 9.70 14.05
N ASN A 99 -0.55 9.92 13.86
CA ASN A 99 -1.37 10.68 14.80
C ASN A 99 -1.78 9.78 16.00
N LYS A 100 -1.18 10.03 17.17
CA LYS A 100 -1.43 9.25 18.39
C LYS A 100 -2.90 9.26 18.83
N ALA A 101 -3.66 10.33 18.58
CA ALA A 101 -5.07 10.39 18.94
C ALA A 101 -5.90 9.44 18.07
N VAL A 102 -5.64 9.44 16.75
CA VAL A 102 -6.26 8.52 15.79
C VAL A 102 -5.91 7.08 16.12
N LYS A 103 -4.63 6.79 16.42
CA LYS A 103 -4.18 5.47 16.85
C LYS A 103 -4.92 4.96 18.08
N ARG A 104 -5.07 5.80 19.12
CA ARG A 104 -5.83 5.46 20.34
C ARG A 104 -7.31 5.21 20.08
N LYS A 105 -7.91 5.94 19.14
CA LYS A 105 -9.32 5.78 18.76
C LYS A 105 -9.56 4.46 18.00
N ILE A 106 -8.70 4.15 17.04
CA ILE A 106 -8.96 3.05 16.08
C ILE A 106 -8.54 1.68 16.63
N ILE A 107 -7.44 1.58 17.41
CA ILE A 107 -6.95 0.28 17.89
C ILE A 107 -8.00 -0.54 18.65
N PRO A 108 -8.80 0.04 19.57
CA PRO A 108 -9.87 -0.70 20.25
C PRO A 108 -10.86 -1.33 19.26
N ILE A 109 -11.32 -0.56 18.28
CA ILE A 109 -12.28 -1.00 17.25
C ILE A 109 -11.70 -2.17 16.44
N LEU A 110 -10.45 -2.07 15.99
CA LEU A 110 -9.77 -3.15 15.25
C LEU A 110 -9.62 -4.43 16.09
N LYS A 111 -9.64 -4.35 17.42
CA LYS A 111 -9.47 -5.49 18.33
C LYS A 111 -10.78 -6.16 18.76
N GLU A 112 -11.94 -5.62 18.43
CA GLU A 112 -13.26 -6.17 18.82
C GLU A 112 -13.58 -7.54 18.18
N GLY A 113 -12.72 -8.05 17.29
CA GLY A 113 -12.78 -9.40 16.74
C GLY A 113 -13.55 -9.49 15.43
N THR A 114 -14.78 -8.96 15.37
CA THR A 114 -15.59 -8.87 14.14
C THR A 114 -15.96 -7.41 13.91
N LEU A 115 -15.61 -6.87 12.75
CA LEU A 115 -15.91 -5.47 12.43
C LEU A 115 -17.35 -5.38 11.92
N THR A 116 -18.10 -4.40 12.40
CA THR A 116 -19.38 -4.04 11.78
C THR A 116 -19.15 -3.16 10.55
N ARG A 117 -20.18 -2.97 9.72
CA ARG A 117 -20.11 -2.01 8.61
C ARG A 117 -19.91 -0.60 9.12
N GLU A 118 -20.55 -0.26 10.24
CA GLU A 118 -20.47 1.03 10.91
C GLU A 118 -19.05 1.28 11.43
N ASN A 119 -18.44 0.30 12.10
CA ASN A 119 -17.06 0.38 12.59
C ASN A 119 -16.07 0.54 11.42
N THR A 120 -16.26 -0.23 10.34
CA THR A 120 -15.43 -0.16 9.14
C THR A 120 -15.52 1.23 8.50
N PHE A 121 -16.74 1.77 8.35
CA PHE A 121 -16.97 3.11 7.83
C PHE A 121 -16.33 4.19 8.72
N GLU A 122 -16.47 4.08 10.04
CA GLU A 122 -15.86 5.02 10.98
C GLU A 122 -14.33 5.01 10.88
N ILE A 123 -13.72 3.83 10.79
CA ILE A 123 -12.28 3.67 10.58
C ILE A 123 -11.87 4.34 9.26
N ALA A 124 -12.53 3.99 8.16
CA ALA A 124 -12.21 4.55 6.85
C ALA A 124 -12.32 6.07 6.83
N GLN A 125 -13.41 6.64 7.36
CA GLN A 125 -13.60 8.09 7.44
C GLN A 125 -12.52 8.76 8.32
N THR A 126 -12.21 8.17 9.47
CA THR A 126 -11.19 8.70 10.39
C THR A 126 -9.80 8.66 9.73
N VAL A 127 -9.44 7.56 9.06
CA VAL A 127 -8.15 7.39 8.38
C VAL A 127 -8.00 8.37 7.23
N MET A 128 -9.03 8.47 6.36
CA MET A 128 -9.00 9.31 5.16
C MET A 128 -8.91 10.81 5.44
N THR A 129 -9.35 11.26 6.61
CA THR A 129 -9.34 12.68 6.98
C THR A 129 -8.02 13.14 7.62
N THR A 130 -7.10 12.21 7.91
CA THR A 130 -5.81 12.56 8.51
C THR A 130 -4.88 13.25 7.50
N LYS A 131 -4.11 14.24 7.97
CA LYS A 131 -3.07 14.91 7.17
C LYS A 131 -2.07 13.91 6.58
N GLN A 132 -1.67 12.90 7.36
CA GLN A 132 -0.67 11.91 6.95
C GLN A 132 -1.15 11.05 5.78
N VAL A 133 -2.44 10.71 5.73
CA VAL A 133 -3.00 9.99 4.57
C VAL A 133 -3.13 10.91 3.35
N GLN A 134 -3.34 12.22 3.54
CA GLN A 134 -3.27 13.17 2.44
C GLN A 134 -1.84 13.31 1.89
N GLU A 135 -0.82 13.29 2.75
CA GLU A 135 0.59 13.25 2.32
C GLU A 135 0.90 11.99 1.50
N LEU A 136 0.36 10.82 1.89
CA LEU A 136 0.47 9.59 1.09
C LEU A 136 -0.18 9.75 -0.30
N LYS A 137 -1.35 10.41 -0.40
CA LYS A 137 -2.00 10.69 -1.70
C LYS A 137 -1.16 11.63 -2.56
N VAL A 138 -0.55 12.65 -1.97
CA VAL A 138 0.39 13.54 -2.69
C VAL A 138 1.58 12.77 -3.23
N LEU A 139 2.16 11.85 -2.43
CA LEU A 139 3.22 10.96 -2.89
C LEU A 139 2.77 10.12 -4.09
N MET A 140 1.56 9.56 -4.06
CA MET A 140 1.01 8.82 -5.19
C MET A 140 0.90 9.69 -6.46
N THR A 141 0.44 10.94 -6.34
CA THR A 141 0.40 11.87 -7.47
C THR A 141 1.80 12.18 -8.02
N GLN A 142 2.79 12.36 -7.14
CA GLN A 142 4.18 12.58 -7.55
C GLN A 142 4.76 11.38 -8.30
N LEU A 143 4.49 10.16 -7.81
CA LEU A 143 4.87 8.93 -8.49
C LEU A 143 4.22 8.83 -9.87
N ALA A 144 2.91 9.09 -9.98
CA ALA A 144 2.20 9.05 -11.25
C ALA A 144 2.80 10.03 -12.28
N ASN A 145 3.10 11.26 -11.85
CA ASN A 145 3.74 12.25 -12.72
C ASN A 145 5.13 11.82 -13.20
N ARG A 146 5.89 11.09 -12.37
CA ARG A 146 7.19 10.54 -12.77
C ARG A 146 7.07 9.48 -13.87
N ALA A 147 6.00 8.71 -13.92
CA ALA A 147 5.80 7.69 -14.96
C ALA A 147 5.34 8.26 -16.31
N MET A 148 4.89 9.52 -16.33
CA MET A 148 4.37 10.18 -17.54
C MET A 148 5.40 11.09 -18.22
N ASN A 149 6.57 11.30 -17.61
CA ASN A 149 7.66 12.13 -18.13
C ASN A 149 8.88 11.26 -18.41
#